data_AF-A0A527ZCS3-F1
#
_entry.id   AF-A0A527ZCS3-F1
#
_cell.length_a   1.000
_cell.length_b   1.000
_cell.length_c   1.000
_cell.angle_alpha   90.00
_cell.angle_beta   90.00
_cell.angle_gamma   90.00
#
_symmetry.space_group_name_H-M   'P 1'
#
loop_
_entity.id
_entity.type
_entity.pdbx_description
1 polymer ?
#
loop_
_entity_poly.entity_id
_entity_poly.type
_entity_poly.pdbx_seq_one_letter_code
_entity_poly.pdbx_strand_id
1 'polypeptide(L)'
;YSLYLVHWPINAFAHYLSLQKLDPSMTVAMTVASFALAAFSWKYIEQPFRQKRSFTAPVPIFAFSAGAIAVLCAGGAAGALGNGFPQRFPDYVQQRIPVGDWGNGTCFNEGFSRIENWNIEDCTRTRGFPTTVLLWGDSFAAHYVSGLDANINQLQANIVEYTYAGCPPILTYFSYARPDCMRFNQQALKVIQDAGIKTVVLSGRWTDYEARSFDGLQQTIDTLRGLGVRVFVIGQSPQFITDVRKIAFFA
;
A
#
# COMPACT_ATOMS: atom_id res chain seq x y z
N TYR A 1 12.34 -32.39 10.42
CA TYR A 1 11.19 -32.12 9.53
C TYR A 1 10.07 -31.42 10.29
N SER A 2 9.60 -31.95 11.43
CA SER A 2 8.56 -31.31 12.27
C SER A 2 8.83 -29.85 12.63
N LEU A 3 10.07 -29.51 13.00
CA LEU A 3 10.44 -28.11 13.31
C LEU A 3 10.22 -27.17 12.11
N TYR A 4 10.57 -27.61 10.90
CA TYR A 4 10.35 -26.84 9.68
C TYR A 4 8.86 -26.53 9.45
N LEU A 5 7.97 -27.48 9.77
CA LEU A 5 6.52 -27.30 9.61
C LEU A 5 5.91 -26.32 10.63
N VAL A 6 6.40 -26.31 11.87
CA VAL A 6 5.74 -25.57 12.97
C VAL A 6 6.33 -24.20 13.26
N HIS A 7 7.63 -23.99 13.02
CA HIS A 7 8.28 -22.71 13.38
C HIS A 7 7.73 -21.54 12.55
N TRP A 8 7.41 -21.77 11.26
CA TRP A 8 6.95 -20.73 10.35
C TRP A 8 5.56 -20.21 10.71
N PRO A 9 4.53 -21.05 10.96
CA PRO A 9 3.23 -20.60 11.46
C PRO A 9 3.34 -19.79 12.76
N ILE A 10 4.11 -20.26 13.74
CA ILE A 10 4.31 -19.53 15.01
C ILE A 10 4.91 -18.15 14.73
N ASN A 11 5.91 -18.07 13.87
CA ASN A 11 6.53 -16.81 13.49
C ASN A 11 5.56 -15.87 12.79
N ALA A 12 4.82 -16.38 11.80
CA ALA A 12 3.82 -15.61 11.07
C ALA A 12 2.73 -15.05 12.01
N PHE A 13 2.17 -15.86 12.90
CA PHE A 13 1.14 -15.41 13.84
C PHE A 13 1.68 -14.42 14.87
N ALA A 14 2.87 -14.65 15.43
CA ALA A 14 3.46 -13.72 16.39
C ALA A 14 3.71 -12.34 15.79
N HIS A 15 4.22 -12.27 14.57
CA HIS A 15 4.38 -11.00 13.84
C HIS A 15 3.02 -10.36 13.48
N TYR A 16 2.04 -11.17 13.10
CA TYR A 16 0.71 -10.66 12.75
C TYR A 16 -0.02 -10.07 13.96
N LEU A 17 0.14 -10.68 15.14
CA LEU A 17 -0.49 -10.25 16.38
C LEU A 17 0.22 -9.06 17.04
N SER A 18 1.55 -9.02 16.97
CA SER A 18 2.33 -7.95 17.60
C SER A 18 2.29 -6.63 16.83
N LEU A 19 2.11 -6.67 15.50
CA LEU A 19 2.12 -5.50 14.60
C LEU A 19 3.37 -4.61 14.73
N GLN A 20 4.41 -5.09 15.43
CA GLN A 20 5.61 -4.37 15.81
C GLN A 20 6.82 -5.30 15.73
N LYS A 21 8.01 -4.73 15.94
CA LYS A 21 9.24 -5.52 16.06
C LYS A 21 9.16 -6.40 17.30
N LEU A 22 9.38 -7.70 17.15
CA LEU A 22 9.35 -8.66 18.26
C LEU A 22 10.51 -8.39 19.21
N ASP A 23 10.21 -8.34 20.50
CA ASP A 23 11.19 -8.26 21.57
C ASP A 23 12.07 -9.53 21.59
N PRO A 24 13.37 -9.43 21.97
CA PRO A 24 14.22 -10.61 22.19
C PRO A 24 13.57 -11.69 23.06
N SER A 25 12.84 -11.32 24.11
CA SER A 25 12.13 -12.25 24.99
C SER A 25 11.05 -13.06 24.25
N MET A 26 10.25 -12.39 23.41
CA MET A 26 9.23 -13.01 22.57
C MET A 26 9.87 -13.98 21.55
N THR A 27 11.02 -13.60 20.99
CA THR A 27 11.77 -14.42 20.03
C THR A 27 12.28 -15.72 20.67
N VAL A 28 12.78 -15.64 21.91
CA VAL A 28 13.19 -16.81 22.70
C VAL A 28 11.97 -17.70 23.00
N ALA A 29 10.85 -17.12 23.45
CA ALA A 29 9.63 -17.87 23.72
C ALA A 29 9.11 -18.62 22.48
N MET A 30 9.10 -17.98 21.31
CA MET A 30 8.69 -18.59 20.05
C MET A 30 9.61 -19.73 19.62
N THR A 31 10.91 -19.59 19.85
CA THR A 31 11.90 -20.63 19.56
C THR A 31 11.66 -21.85 20.44
N VAL A 32 11.51 -21.66 21.75
CA VAL A 32 11.20 -22.74 22.71
C VAL A 32 9.87 -23.42 22.34
N ALA A 33 8.83 -22.64 22.04
CA ALA A 33 7.54 -23.17 21.60
C ALA A 33 7.65 -24.00 20.32
N SER A 34 8.44 -23.54 19.34
CA SER A 34 8.69 -24.27 18.09
C SER A 34 9.36 -25.62 18.33
N PHE A 35 10.37 -25.68 19.20
CA PHE A 35 11.03 -26.93 19.57
C PHE A 35 10.12 -27.87 20.37
N ALA A 36 9.33 -27.34 21.30
CA ALA A 36 8.39 -28.14 22.08
C ALA A 36 7.31 -28.79 21.18
N LEU A 37 6.72 -28.01 20.28
CA LEU A 37 5.73 -28.51 19.30
C LEU A 37 6.36 -29.45 18.29
N ALA A 38 7.60 -29.19 17.85
CA ALA A 38 8.32 -30.10 16.98
C ALA A 38 8.60 -31.45 17.67
N ALA A 39 9.03 -31.44 18.93
CA ALA A 39 9.26 -32.66 19.70
C ALA A 39 7.97 -33.45 19.95
N PHE A 40 6.87 -32.74 20.23
CA PHE A 40 5.55 -33.35 20.36
C PHE A 40 5.09 -34.00 19.04
N SER A 41 5.15 -33.25 17.94
CA SER A 41 4.81 -33.74 16.59
C SER A 41 5.68 -34.93 16.20
N TRP A 42 6.98 -34.86 16.46
CA TRP A 42 7.90 -35.97 16.20
C TRP A 42 7.54 -37.23 16.99
N LYS A 43 7.28 -37.10 18.30
CA LYS A 43 7.01 -38.25 19.17
C LYS A 43 5.65 -38.90 18.95
N TYR A 44 4.60 -38.11 18.74
CA TYR A 44 3.22 -38.60 18.71
C TYR A 44 2.62 -38.69 17.31
N ILE A 45 3.18 -37.99 16.32
CA ILE A 45 2.74 -38.06 14.93
C ILE A 45 3.80 -38.84 14.14
N GLU A 46 5.01 -38.31 13.99
CA GLU A 46 5.99 -38.92 13.05
C GLU A 46 6.48 -40.31 13.48
N GLN A 47 6.81 -40.52 14.74
CA GLN A 47 7.35 -41.80 15.25
C GLN A 47 6.36 -42.97 15.09
N PRO A 48 5.07 -42.86 15.45
CA PRO A 48 4.08 -43.91 15.20
C PRO A 48 3.95 -44.33 13.72
N PHE A 49 4.03 -43.38 12.79
CA PHE A 49 4.00 -43.67 11.34
C PHE A 49 5.33 -44.23 10.81
N ARG A 50 6.48 -43.89 11.43
CA ARG A 50 7.81 -44.39 11.04
C ARG A 50 8.12 -45.79 11.57
N GLN A 51 7.67 -46.14 12.78
CA GLN A 51 8.10 -47.35 13.49
C GLN A 51 7.11 -48.52 13.44
N LYS A 52 5.85 -48.33 13.00
CA LYS A 52 4.84 -49.41 12.98
C LYS A 52 4.21 -49.62 11.60
N ARG A 53 4.22 -50.87 11.12
CA ARG A 53 3.42 -51.40 9.99
C ARG A 53 1.89 -51.36 10.21
N SER A 54 1.39 -50.76 11.29
CA SER A 54 -0.01 -50.89 11.70
C SER A 54 -0.97 -49.92 11.01
N PHE A 55 -0.47 -48.86 10.37
CA PHE A 55 -1.26 -47.88 9.60
C PHE A 55 -1.03 -47.97 8.09
N THR A 56 -0.44 -49.05 7.57
CA THR A 56 -0.13 -49.20 6.14
C THR A 56 -1.30 -49.72 5.31
N ALA A 57 -2.49 -49.94 5.91
CA ALA A 57 -3.68 -50.26 5.14
C ALA A 57 -4.17 -48.99 4.41
N PRO A 58 -4.37 -49.03 3.09
CA PRO A 58 -4.71 -47.83 2.31
C PRO A 58 -6.03 -47.19 2.75
N VAL A 59 -7.02 -47.99 3.16
CA VAL A 59 -8.38 -47.55 3.48
C VAL A 59 -8.45 -46.52 4.62
N PRO A 60 -7.88 -46.75 5.83
CA PRO A 60 -7.92 -45.75 6.90
C PRO A 60 -7.12 -44.47 6.58
N ILE A 61 -6.03 -44.56 5.79
CA ILE A 61 -5.28 -43.38 5.35
C ILE A 61 -6.15 -42.53 4.42
N PHE A 62 -6.78 -43.15 3.41
CA PHE A 62 -7.64 -42.44 2.48
C PHE A 62 -8.89 -41.89 3.17
N ALA A 63 -9.48 -42.62 4.11
CA ALA A 63 -10.62 -42.13 4.89
C ALA A 63 -10.23 -40.91 5.76
N PHE A 64 -9.08 -40.96 6.44
CA PHE A 64 -8.61 -39.84 7.25
C PHE A 64 -8.24 -38.62 6.38
N SER A 65 -7.58 -38.85 5.23
CA SER A 65 -7.23 -37.80 4.28
C SER A 65 -8.47 -37.17 3.66
N ALA A 66 -9.45 -37.97 3.26
CA ALA A 66 -10.72 -37.50 2.73
C ALA A 66 -11.51 -36.72 3.79
N GLY A 67 -11.52 -37.18 5.04
CA GLY A 67 -12.11 -36.45 6.17
C GLY A 67 -11.43 -35.10 6.40
N ALA A 68 -10.10 -35.06 6.41
CA ALA A 68 -9.34 -33.82 6.56
C ALA A 68 -9.61 -32.83 5.41
N ILE A 69 -9.64 -33.31 4.16
CA ILE A 69 -9.99 -32.52 2.99
C ILE A 69 -11.43 -32.00 3.12
N ALA A 70 -12.38 -32.85 3.50
CA ALA A 70 -13.77 -32.46 3.67
C ALA A 70 -13.94 -31.36 4.73
N VAL A 71 -13.23 -31.45 5.85
CA VAL A 71 -13.24 -30.40 6.90
C VAL A 71 -12.63 -29.09 6.37
N LEU A 72 -11.51 -29.16 5.66
CA LEU A 72 -10.87 -27.97 5.06
C LEU A 72 -11.77 -27.32 4.00
N CYS A 73 -12.38 -28.13 3.12
CA CYS A 73 -13.32 -27.67 2.12
C CYS A 73 -14.59 -27.08 2.76
N ALA A 74 -15.13 -27.70 3.81
CA ALA A 74 -16.27 -27.17 4.55
C ALA A 74 -15.93 -25.84 5.22
N GLY A 75 -14.76 -25.71 5.85
CA GLY A 75 -14.29 -24.46 6.44
C GLY A 75 -14.07 -23.36 5.39
N GLY A 76 -13.44 -23.70 4.26
CA GLY A 76 -13.26 -22.79 3.14
C GLY A 76 -14.58 -22.34 2.51
N ALA A 77 -15.51 -23.27 2.30
CA ALA A 77 -16.85 -22.98 1.79
C ALA A 77 -17.65 -22.13 2.77
N ALA A 78 -17.61 -22.43 4.07
CA ALA A 78 -18.25 -21.61 5.10
C ALA A 78 -17.68 -20.18 5.11
N GLY A 79 -16.36 -20.02 4.98
CA GLY A 79 -15.72 -18.71 4.86
C GLY A 79 -16.11 -17.96 3.59
N ALA A 80 -16.17 -18.64 2.44
CA ALA A 80 -16.57 -18.05 1.17
C ALA A 80 -18.05 -17.64 1.14
N LEU A 81 -18.94 -18.56 1.52
CA LEU A 81 -20.39 -18.31 1.60
C LEU A 81 -20.73 -17.29 2.68
N GLY A 82 -19.95 -17.24 3.76
CA GLY A 82 -20.05 -16.26 4.83
C GLY A 82 -19.43 -14.90 4.50
N ASN A 83 -18.93 -14.67 3.29
CA ASN A 83 -18.22 -13.44 2.90
C ASN A 83 -17.10 -13.03 3.89
N GLY A 84 -16.38 -14.02 4.43
CA GLY A 84 -15.32 -13.79 5.42
C GLY A 84 -15.82 -13.47 6.85
N PHE A 85 -17.09 -13.75 7.15
CA PHE A 85 -17.76 -13.51 8.44
C PHE A 85 -17.72 -12.04 8.87
N PRO A 86 -18.43 -11.13 8.16
CA PRO A 86 -18.42 -9.70 8.48
C PRO A 86 -18.90 -9.42 9.90
N GLN A 87 -19.74 -10.28 10.49
CA GLN A 87 -20.18 -10.17 11.88
C GLN A 87 -19.04 -10.25 12.91
N ARG A 88 -17.84 -10.70 12.50
CA ARG A 88 -16.64 -10.68 13.35
C ARG A 88 -16.18 -9.24 13.66
N PHE A 89 -16.61 -8.26 12.87
CA PHE A 89 -16.31 -6.84 13.09
C PHE A 89 -17.59 -6.00 12.96
N PRO A 90 -18.50 -6.08 13.95
CA PRO A 90 -19.81 -5.43 13.87
C PRO A 90 -19.70 -3.90 13.77
N ASP A 91 -18.65 -3.31 14.35
CA ASP A 91 -18.40 -1.86 14.34
C ASP A 91 -17.54 -1.40 13.15
N TYR A 92 -17.02 -2.34 12.35
CA TYR A 92 -16.19 -2.01 11.18
C TYR A 92 -17.09 -1.75 9.97
N VAL A 93 -17.22 -0.48 9.60
CA VAL A 93 -17.91 -0.08 8.37
C VAL A 93 -17.12 -0.61 7.18
N GLN A 94 -17.59 -1.72 6.59
CA GLN A 94 -17.03 -2.31 5.36
C GLN A 94 -17.32 -1.50 4.09
N GLN A 95 -17.75 -0.24 4.19
CA GLN A 95 -17.71 0.62 3.02
C GLN A 95 -16.24 0.80 2.63
N ARG A 96 -15.80 0.00 1.65
CA ARG A 96 -14.75 0.44 0.75
C ARG A 96 -15.24 1.77 0.19
N ILE A 97 -14.67 2.86 0.68
CA ILE A 97 -14.69 4.11 -0.07
C ILE A 97 -14.10 3.70 -1.43
N PRO A 98 -14.87 3.77 -2.52
CA PRO A 98 -14.29 3.50 -3.84
C PRO A 98 -13.07 4.40 -3.94
N VAL A 99 -11.91 3.82 -4.22
CA VAL A 99 -10.75 4.64 -4.55
C VAL A 99 -11.20 5.45 -5.76
N GLY A 100 -11.36 6.77 -5.58
CA GLY A 100 -11.87 7.61 -6.64
C GLY A 100 -10.93 7.55 -7.84
N ASP A 101 -11.44 7.91 -9.02
CA ASP A 101 -10.65 7.88 -10.23
C ASP A 101 -9.57 8.97 -10.21
N TRP A 102 -8.31 8.58 -9.96
CA TRP A 102 -7.15 9.48 -10.02
C TRP A 102 -6.72 9.77 -11.46
N GLY A 103 -7.50 9.35 -12.47
CA GLY A 103 -7.15 9.51 -13.88
C GLY A 103 -5.98 8.61 -14.26
N ASN A 104 -6.02 7.35 -13.80
CA ASN A 104 -4.93 6.40 -13.97
C ASN A 104 -4.58 6.23 -15.46
N GLY A 105 -3.30 6.35 -15.78
CA GLY A 105 -2.78 6.19 -17.14
C GLY A 105 -2.70 7.47 -17.98
N THR A 106 -3.33 8.56 -17.53
CA THR A 106 -3.27 9.88 -18.17
C THR A 106 -2.77 10.95 -17.19
N CYS A 107 -3.44 11.10 -16.05
CA CYS A 107 -3.17 12.16 -15.05
C CYS A 107 -2.33 11.63 -13.88
N PHE A 108 -2.68 10.44 -13.39
CA PHE A 108 -1.87 9.66 -12.48
C PHE A 108 -1.08 8.61 -13.26
N ASN A 109 0.21 8.85 -13.42
CA ASN A 109 1.11 7.92 -14.07
C ASN A 109 1.47 6.77 -13.12
N GLU A 110 1.32 5.51 -13.56
CA GLU A 110 1.72 4.32 -12.84
C GLU A 110 2.00 3.13 -13.77
N GLY A 111 2.89 2.22 -13.33
CA GLY A 111 3.15 0.97 -14.04
C GLY A 111 3.69 1.18 -15.46
N PHE A 112 2.90 0.80 -16.48
CA PHE A 112 3.24 0.88 -17.90
C PHE A 112 2.70 2.14 -18.59
N SER A 113 2.09 3.07 -17.86
CA SER A 113 1.56 4.30 -18.47
C SER A 113 2.67 5.18 -19.02
N ARG A 114 2.41 5.78 -20.17
CA ARG A 114 3.34 6.67 -20.86
C ARG A 114 3.13 8.09 -20.36
N ILE A 115 4.21 8.76 -19.93
CA ILE A 115 4.14 10.16 -19.48
C ILE A 115 3.64 11.08 -20.59
N GLU A 116 3.81 10.67 -21.85
CA GLU A 116 3.37 11.37 -23.05
C GLU A 116 1.85 11.38 -23.24
N ASN A 117 1.10 10.52 -22.53
CA ASN A 117 -0.36 10.55 -22.57
C ASN A 117 -0.94 11.74 -21.79
N TRP A 118 -0.16 12.31 -20.86
CA TRP A 118 -0.64 13.42 -20.05
C TRP A 118 -0.98 14.63 -20.92
N ASN A 119 -2.14 15.22 -20.68
CA ASN A 119 -2.53 16.48 -21.29
C ASN A 119 -3.34 17.32 -20.30
N ILE A 120 -3.26 18.64 -20.45
CA ILE A 120 -3.88 19.57 -19.51
C ILE A 120 -5.40 19.51 -19.53
N GLU A 121 -6.02 19.26 -20.69
CA GLU A 121 -7.47 19.31 -20.84
C GLU A 121 -8.14 18.19 -20.04
N ASP A 122 -7.65 16.96 -20.18
CA ASP A 122 -8.16 15.78 -19.48
C ASP A 122 -7.81 15.80 -17.99
N CYS A 123 -6.67 16.37 -17.62
CA CYS A 123 -6.21 16.41 -16.24
C CYS A 123 -6.63 17.66 -15.46
N THR A 124 -7.43 18.54 -16.06
CA THR A 124 -8.07 19.66 -15.37
C THR A 124 -9.34 19.18 -14.67
N ARG A 125 -9.28 19.05 -13.33
CA ARG A 125 -10.36 18.57 -12.46
C ARG A 125 -11.48 19.59 -12.26
N THR A 126 -11.15 20.87 -12.24
CA THR A 126 -12.12 21.97 -12.03
C THR A 126 -11.94 23.05 -13.10
N ARG A 127 -13.03 23.68 -13.55
CA ARG A 127 -13.04 24.61 -14.69
C ARG A 127 -13.83 25.89 -14.39
N GLY A 128 -13.54 26.97 -15.13
CA GLY A 128 -14.31 28.22 -15.10
C GLY A 128 -13.75 29.31 -14.18
N PHE A 129 -12.57 29.11 -13.60
CA PHE A 129 -11.92 30.09 -12.72
C PHE A 129 -10.75 30.82 -13.40
N PRO A 130 -10.42 32.05 -12.97
CA PRO A 130 -9.28 32.79 -13.52
C PRO A 130 -7.92 32.27 -13.03
N THR A 131 -7.90 31.52 -11.93
CA THR A 131 -6.67 30.98 -11.33
C THR A 131 -6.54 29.50 -11.64
N THR A 132 -5.40 29.09 -12.16
CA THR A 132 -5.03 27.68 -12.34
C THR A 132 -3.99 27.26 -11.30
N VAL A 133 -4.20 26.11 -10.68
CA VAL A 133 -3.35 25.51 -9.65
C VAL A 133 -2.91 24.12 -10.12
N LEU A 134 -1.60 23.86 -10.14
CA LEU A 134 -1.08 22.52 -10.42
C LEU A 134 -0.92 21.73 -9.12
N LEU A 135 -1.59 20.59 -8.99
CA LEU A 135 -1.32 19.59 -7.96
C LEU A 135 -0.25 18.63 -8.49
N TRP A 136 0.97 18.73 -7.96
CA TRP A 136 2.12 17.96 -8.43
C TRP A 136 2.68 17.06 -7.32
N GLY A 137 2.82 15.77 -7.63
CA GLY A 137 3.56 14.86 -6.76
C GLY A 137 3.37 13.37 -7.03
N ASP A 138 3.53 12.56 -5.99
CA ASP A 138 3.39 11.11 -6.07
C ASP A 138 1.94 10.65 -5.74
N SER A 139 1.77 9.38 -5.32
CA SER A 139 0.47 8.87 -4.89
C SER A 139 -0.14 9.62 -3.69
N PHE A 140 0.67 10.33 -2.88
CA PHE A 140 0.22 11.22 -1.80
C PHE A 140 -0.23 12.59 -2.32
N ALA A 141 0.05 12.93 -3.57
CA ALA A 141 -0.65 14.02 -4.25
C ALA A 141 -1.96 13.50 -4.84
N ALA A 142 -1.89 12.41 -5.60
CA ALA A 142 -3.04 11.82 -6.29
C ALA A 142 -4.19 11.46 -5.34
N HIS A 143 -3.91 11.03 -4.11
CA HIS A 143 -4.95 10.66 -3.14
C HIS A 143 -5.90 11.82 -2.75
N TYR A 144 -5.50 13.08 -2.98
CA TYR A 144 -6.33 14.24 -2.70
C TYR A 144 -7.40 14.46 -3.76
N VAL A 145 -7.21 13.93 -4.97
CA VAL A 145 -8.10 14.13 -6.12
C VAL A 145 -9.54 13.74 -5.79
N SER A 146 -9.76 12.58 -5.17
CA SER A 146 -11.11 12.16 -4.79
C SER A 146 -11.80 13.13 -3.82
N GLY A 147 -11.04 13.72 -2.90
CA GLY A 147 -11.55 14.74 -1.98
C GLY A 147 -11.80 16.08 -2.66
N LEU A 148 -10.94 16.46 -3.62
CA LEU A 148 -11.12 17.66 -4.43
C LEU A 148 -12.36 17.56 -5.33
N ASP A 149 -12.53 16.42 -6.00
CA ASP A 149 -13.69 16.15 -6.86
C ASP A 149 -14.99 16.18 -6.06
N ALA A 150 -15.01 15.55 -4.88
CA ALA A 150 -16.16 15.56 -3.98
C ALA A 150 -16.52 16.97 -3.45
N ASN A 151 -15.57 17.90 -3.47
CA ASN A 151 -15.74 19.26 -2.96
C ASN A 151 -15.56 20.33 -4.04
N ILE A 152 -15.74 19.97 -5.32
CA ILE A 152 -15.50 20.86 -6.47
C ILE A 152 -16.19 22.22 -6.36
N ASN A 153 -17.40 22.26 -5.80
CA ASN A 153 -18.19 23.48 -5.63
C ASN A 153 -17.64 24.43 -4.55
N GLN A 154 -16.74 23.96 -3.69
CA GLN A 154 -16.09 24.78 -2.66
C GLN A 154 -14.75 25.36 -3.15
N LEU A 155 -14.27 24.90 -4.31
CA LEU A 155 -13.00 25.31 -4.89
C LEU A 155 -13.21 26.53 -5.80
N GLN A 156 -12.29 27.49 -5.72
CA GLN A 156 -12.31 28.73 -6.53
C GLN A 156 -11.09 28.84 -7.45
N ALA A 157 -10.66 27.72 -8.02
CA ALA A 157 -9.54 27.62 -8.94
C ALA A 157 -9.73 26.44 -9.90
N ASN A 158 -9.07 26.48 -11.06
CA ASN A 158 -8.91 25.33 -11.96
C ASN A 158 -7.76 24.47 -11.43
N ILE A 159 -8.04 23.27 -10.94
CA ILE A 159 -7.03 22.35 -10.43
C ILE A 159 -6.62 21.43 -11.56
N VAL A 160 -5.32 21.40 -11.85
CA VAL A 160 -4.71 20.51 -12.83
C VAL A 160 -3.91 19.46 -12.07
N GLU A 161 -4.19 18.19 -12.33
CA GLU A 161 -3.46 17.08 -11.74
C GLU A 161 -2.21 16.73 -12.56
N TYR A 162 -1.08 16.58 -11.88
CA TYR A 162 0.19 16.14 -12.46
C TYR A 162 0.90 15.19 -11.51
N THR A 163 0.52 13.90 -11.54
CA THR A 163 0.93 12.95 -10.50
C THR A 163 1.58 11.68 -11.06
N TYR A 164 2.54 11.11 -10.33
CA TYR A 164 3.24 9.88 -10.73
C TYR A 164 3.58 9.00 -9.51
N ALA A 165 3.00 7.79 -9.45
CA ALA A 165 3.22 6.79 -8.41
C ALA A 165 4.70 6.59 -8.01
N GLY A 166 5.04 7.01 -6.78
CA GLY A 166 6.39 6.88 -6.21
C GLY A 166 7.43 7.86 -6.77
N CYS A 167 6.99 8.91 -7.47
CA CYS A 167 7.82 9.97 -8.02
C CYS A 167 7.53 11.29 -7.28
N PRO A 168 8.36 11.71 -6.30
CA PRO A 168 8.14 12.96 -5.59
C PRO A 168 8.35 14.14 -6.54
N PRO A 169 7.75 15.32 -6.26
CA PRO A 169 7.91 16.51 -7.09
C PRO A 169 9.27 17.18 -6.84
N ILE A 170 10.34 16.46 -7.17
CA ILE A 170 11.74 16.86 -6.99
C ILE A 170 12.43 16.73 -8.35
N LEU A 171 12.84 17.86 -8.93
CA LEU A 171 13.41 17.94 -10.29
C LEU A 171 14.62 17.02 -10.52
N THR A 172 15.40 16.79 -9.47
CA THR A 172 16.64 16.00 -9.50
C THR A 172 16.46 14.56 -9.01
N TYR A 173 15.23 14.14 -8.70
CA TYR A 173 15.00 12.81 -8.15
C TYR A 173 15.18 11.72 -9.21
N PHE A 174 16.00 10.73 -8.86
CA PHE A 174 16.26 9.56 -9.66
C PHE A 174 15.89 8.26 -8.92
N SER A 175 15.34 7.31 -9.66
CA SER A 175 15.01 5.98 -9.16
C SER A 175 15.09 4.94 -10.28
N TYR A 176 15.82 3.86 -10.05
CA TYR A 176 15.82 2.71 -10.97
C TYR A 176 14.44 2.04 -11.07
N ALA A 177 13.64 2.10 -10.00
CA ALA A 177 12.28 1.56 -10.01
C ALA A 177 11.28 2.46 -10.76
N ARG A 178 11.64 3.72 -11.02
CA ARG A 178 10.84 4.74 -11.72
C ARG A 178 11.74 5.56 -12.65
N PRO A 179 12.25 4.96 -13.74
CA PRO A 179 13.26 5.58 -14.60
C PRO A 179 12.77 6.87 -15.26
N ASP A 180 11.47 6.98 -15.53
CA ASP A 180 10.86 8.16 -16.15
C ASP A 180 10.58 9.31 -15.18
N CYS A 181 10.74 9.12 -13.87
CA CYS A 181 10.37 10.12 -12.87
C CYS A 181 11.12 11.45 -13.04
N MET A 182 12.43 11.40 -13.30
CA MET A 182 13.21 12.62 -13.53
C MET A 182 12.72 13.37 -14.76
N ARG A 183 12.44 12.64 -15.85
CA ARG A 183 11.94 13.19 -17.11
C ARG A 183 10.55 13.81 -16.93
N PHE A 184 9.66 13.14 -16.21
CA PHE A 184 8.34 13.64 -15.82
C PHE A 184 8.46 14.93 -15.00
N ASN A 185 9.30 14.96 -13.96
CA ASN A 185 9.48 16.16 -13.14
C ASN A 185 10.08 17.33 -13.93
N GLN A 186 11.01 17.08 -14.84
CA GLN A 186 11.56 18.12 -15.73
C GLN A 186 10.49 18.68 -16.68
N GLN A 187 9.56 17.84 -17.16
CA GLN A 187 8.43 18.28 -17.99
C GLN A 187 7.44 19.16 -17.23
N ALA A 188 7.31 19.03 -15.90
CA ALA A 188 6.44 19.87 -15.09
C ALA A 188 6.73 21.37 -15.28
N LEU A 189 8.00 21.77 -15.41
CA LEU A 189 8.38 23.17 -15.64
C LEU A 189 7.81 23.71 -16.96
N LYS A 190 7.84 22.88 -18.01
CA LYS A 190 7.26 23.22 -19.31
C LYS A 190 5.75 23.35 -19.22
N VAL A 191 5.08 22.40 -18.56
CA VAL A 191 3.63 22.46 -18.30
C VAL A 191 3.25 23.76 -17.60
N ILE A 192 3.99 24.14 -16.55
CA ILE A 192 3.74 25.36 -15.78
C ILE A 192 3.89 26.61 -16.66
N GLN A 193 4.92 26.66 -17.51
CA GLN A 193 5.18 27.80 -18.40
C GLN A 193 4.15 27.89 -19.52
N ASP A 194 3.92 26.80 -20.27
CA ASP A 194 3.05 26.75 -21.44
C ASP A 194 1.60 27.07 -21.07
N ALA A 195 1.14 26.58 -19.91
CA ALA A 195 -0.21 26.85 -19.41
C ALA A 195 -0.32 28.10 -18.53
N GLY A 196 0.77 28.86 -18.35
CA GLY A 196 0.78 30.09 -17.56
C GLY A 196 0.42 29.91 -16.09
N ILE A 197 0.68 28.73 -15.51
CA ILE A 197 0.30 28.39 -14.13
C ILE A 197 1.12 29.24 -13.15
N LYS A 198 0.43 29.92 -12.24
CA LYS A 198 1.05 30.80 -11.22
C LYS A 198 1.04 30.23 -9.81
N THR A 199 0.36 29.10 -9.59
CA THR A 199 0.31 28.45 -8.28
C THR A 199 0.53 26.94 -8.42
N VAL A 200 1.41 26.39 -7.59
CA VAL A 200 1.73 24.95 -7.56
C VAL A 200 1.60 24.45 -6.12
N VAL A 201 0.92 23.31 -5.95
CA VAL A 201 0.79 22.58 -4.69
C VAL A 201 1.59 21.30 -4.82
N LEU A 202 2.60 21.13 -3.96
CA LEU A 202 3.46 19.96 -3.89
C LEU A 202 2.97 19.03 -2.79
N SER A 203 2.86 17.74 -3.09
CA SER A 203 2.61 16.70 -2.08
C SER A 203 3.43 15.45 -2.41
N GLY A 204 3.77 14.69 -1.40
CA GLY A 204 4.60 13.51 -1.56
C GLY A 204 4.67 12.70 -0.28
N ARG A 205 5.14 11.45 -0.40
CA ARG A 205 5.43 10.60 0.76
C ARG A 205 6.75 11.00 1.41
N TRP A 206 6.79 12.18 2.02
CA TRP A 206 8.01 12.81 2.56
C TRP A 206 8.85 11.92 3.48
N THR A 207 8.24 11.01 4.25
CA THR A 207 8.99 10.04 5.08
C THR A 207 9.96 9.17 4.28
N ASP A 208 9.61 8.81 3.04
CA ASP A 208 10.46 7.97 2.19
C ASP A 208 11.63 8.76 1.60
N TYR A 209 11.55 10.09 1.64
CA TYR A 209 12.52 11.00 1.03
C TYR A 209 13.38 11.74 2.06
N GLU A 210 12.97 11.78 3.32
CA GLU A 210 13.72 12.39 4.42
C GLU A 210 15.16 11.83 4.51
N ALA A 211 15.32 10.52 4.39
CA ALA A 211 16.63 9.86 4.40
C ALA A 211 17.56 10.27 3.23
N ARG A 212 17.01 10.89 2.18
CA ARG A 212 17.74 11.37 0.99
C ARG A 212 18.02 12.88 1.02
N SER A 213 17.75 13.57 2.13
CA SER A 213 17.73 15.04 2.25
C SER A 213 16.60 15.71 1.49
N PHE A 214 16.16 16.87 2.00
CA PHE A 214 15.18 17.73 1.34
C PHE A 214 15.82 18.79 0.42
N ASP A 215 17.13 18.76 0.19
CA ASP A 215 17.83 19.73 -0.67
C ASP A 215 17.24 19.75 -2.10
N GLY A 216 16.89 18.59 -2.65
CA GLY A 216 16.25 18.51 -3.97
C GLY A 216 14.85 19.13 -3.99
N LEU A 217 14.09 19.02 -2.90
CA LEU A 217 12.80 19.68 -2.75
C LEU A 217 12.98 21.20 -2.65
N GLN A 218 13.94 21.65 -1.85
CA GLN A 218 14.28 23.07 -1.71
C GLN A 218 14.69 23.67 -3.06
N GLN A 219 15.57 22.99 -3.81
CA GLN A 219 15.95 23.39 -5.16
C GLN A 219 14.74 23.51 -6.11
N THR A 220 13.79 22.57 -6.02
CA THR A 220 12.57 22.60 -6.83
C THR A 220 11.70 23.81 -6.47
N ILE A 221 11.51 24.08 -5.18
CA ILE A 221 10.78 25.25 -4.69
C ILE A 221 11.43 26.55 -5.15
N ASP A 222 12.75 26.67 -5.05
CA ASP A 222 13.48 27.88 -5.44
C ASP A 222 13.42 28.09 -6.96
N THR A 223 13.50 27.01 -7.74
CA THR A 223 13.31 27.06 -9.20
C THR A 223 11.92 27.59 -9.55
N LEU A 224 10.86 27.04 -8.93
CA LEU A 224 9.48 27.49 -9.16
C LEU A 224 9.27 28.96 -8.76
N ARG A 225 9.80 29.38 -7.61
CA ARG A 225 9.73 30.78 -7.15
C ARG A 225 10.47 31.72 -8.09
N GLY A 226 11.62 31.29 -8.63
CA GLY A 226 12.37 32.04 -9.65
C GLY A 226 11.57 32.25 -10.95
N LEU A 227 10.62 31.37 -11.27
CA LEU A 227 9.67 31.52 -12.37
C LEU A 227 8.45 32.40 -12.01
N GLY A 228 8.40 32.98 -10.82
CA GLY A 228 7.28 33.77 -10.32
C GLY A 228 6.07 32.93 -9.93
N VAL A 229 6.26 31.64 -9.62
CA VAL A 229 5.20 30.72 -9.20
C VAL A 229 5.09 30.73 -7.67
N ARG A 230 3.85 30.84 -7.17
CA ARG A 230 3.55 30.63 -5.75
C ARG A 230 3.52 29.14 -5.43
N VAL A 231 4.33 28.71 -4.47
CA VAL A 231 4.47 27.29 -4.12
C VAL A 231 3.89 27.02 -2.73
N PHE A 232 3.02 26.04 -2.64
CA PHE A 232 2.53 25.46 -1.38
C PHE A 232 3.03 24.02 -1.27
N VAL A 233 3.43 23.60 -0.08
CA VAL A 233 3.82 22.22 0.19
C VAL A 233 2.86 21.68 1.23
N ILE A 234 2.13 20.61 0.88
CA ILE A 234 1.32 19.88 1.85
C ILE A 234 2.26 18.95 2.61
N GLY A 235 2.20 18.96 3.94
CA GLY A 235 3.01 18.11 4.79
C GLY A 235 2.71 16.61 4.64
N GLN A 236 3.37 15.79 5.44
CA GLN A 236 3.23 14.34 5.37
C GLN A 236 1.80 13.92 5.73
N SER A 237 1.12 13.20 4.84
CA SER A 237 -0.18 12.62 5.17
C SER A 237 -0.03 11.52 6.24
N PRO A 238 -1.04 11.30 7.11
CA PRO A 238 -0.99 10.27 8.12
C PRO A 238 -0.64 8.90 7.52
N GLN A 239 0.33 8.23 8.13
CA GLN A 239 0.68 6.85 7.79
C GLN A 239 0.43 5.98 9.01
N PHE A 240 -0.30 4.90 8.79
CA PHE A 240 -0.54 3.90 9.82
C PHE A 240 0.58 2.84 9.76
N ILE A 241 1.04 2.41 10.93
CA ILE A 241 2.09 1.37 11.06
C ILE A 241 1.73 0.04 10.41
N THR A 242 0.44 -0.21 10.17
CA THR A 242 -0.08 -1.40 9.53
C THR A 242 -1.44 -1.11 8.90
N ASP A 243 -2.00 -2.07 8.17
CA ASP A 243 -3.35 -1.97 7.61
C ASP A 243 -4.35 -1.67 8.73
N VAL A 244 -5.12 -0.59 8.59
CA VAL A 244 -6.16 -0.21 9.55
C VAL A 244 -7.17 -1.33 9.81
N ARG A 245 -7.39 -2.23 8.85
CA ARG A 245 -8.20 -3.46 9.04
C ARG A 245 -7.57 -4.45 10.02
N LYS A 246 -6.23 -4.49 10.08
CA LYS A 246 -5.52 -5.30 11.08
C LYS A 246 -5.57 -4.67 12.45
N ILE A 247 -5.50 -3.34 12.55
CA ILE A 247 -5.64 -2.64 13.84
C ILE A 247 -7.06 -2.83 14.37
N ALA A 248 -8.07 -2.67 13.51
CA ALA A 248 -9.47 -2.89 13.84
C ALA A 248 -9.79 -4.32 14.28
N PHE A 249 -8.91 -5.30 14.00
CA PHE A 249 -9.05 -6.65 14.55
C PHE A 249 -8.85 -6.70 16.08
N PHE A 250 -8.04 -5.77 16.63
CA PHE A 250 -7.67 -5.74 18.04
C PHE A 250 -8.44 -4.70 18.87
N ALA A 251 -9.21 -3.83 18.21
CA ALA A 251 -10.05 -2.83 18.85
C ALA A 251 -11.44 -3.42 19.14
#